data_AF-A0A5C9DVL0-F1
#
_entry.id   AF-A0A5C9DVL0-F1
#
_cell.length_a   1.000
_cell.length_b   1.000
_cell.length_c   1.000
_cell.angle_alpha   90.00
_cell.angle_beta   90.00
_cell.angle_gamma   90.00
#
_symmetry.space_group_name_H-M   'P 1'
#
loop_
_entity.id
_entity.type
_entity.pdbx_description
1 polymer ?
#
loop_
_entity_poly.entity_id
_entity_poly.type
_entity_poly.pdbx_seq_one_letter_code
_entity_poly.pdbx_strand_id
1 'polypeptide(L)' 'MNETRETQRRVNMFDLIKWKLRGFDRKEAEEWIKNGFKPSEAVHLKRKGLDYSFNNSLKSD' A
#
# COMPACT_ATOMS: atom_id res chain seq x y z
N MET A 1 -6.97 20.43 0.48
CA MET A 1 -6.94 19.04 1.00
C MET A 1 -7.00 18.11 -0.19
N ASN A 2 -5.86 17.84 -0.81
CA ASN A 2 -5.75 17.08 -2.06
C ASN A 2 -4.27 17.03 -2.47
N GLU A 3 -3.46 16.31 -1.69
CA GLU A 3 -2.03 16.12 -1.97
C GLU A 3 -1.81 14.78 -2.69
N THR A 4 -2.45 14.64 -3.86
CA THR A 4 -2.45 13.45 -4.72
C THR A 4 -1.57 13.64 -5.96
N ARG A 5 -0.30 14.03 -5.83
CA ARG A 5 0.61 14.11 -7.00
C ARG A 5 2.07 13.69 -6.84
N GLU A 6 2.54 13.22 -5.69
CA GLU A 6 3.90 12.65 -5.62
C GLU A 6 3.92 11.15 -5.93
N THR A 7 3.57 10.87 -7.18
CA THR A 7 4.13 9.78 -7.97
C THR A 7 5.61 10.07 -8.19
N GLN A 8 6.47 9.61 -7.29
CA GLN A 8 7.84 9.32 -7.69
C GLN A 8 8.21 7.93 -7.21
N ARG A 9 8.06 6.99 -8.16
CA ARG A 9 8.51 5.59 -8.12
C ARG A 9 9.99 5.53 -7.75
N ARG A 10 10.25 5.55 -6.45
CA ARG A 10 11.37 4.88 -5.80
C ARG A 10 10.79 4.34 -4.51
N VAL A 11 10.84 3.03 -4.33
CA VAL A 11 10.66 2.44 -3.00
C VAL A 11 11.79 3.00 -2.16
N ASN A 12 11.53 4.09 -1.44
CA ASN A 12 12.53 4.68 -0.58
C ASN A 12 12.67 3.75 0.63
N MET A 13 13.88 3.59 1.15
CA MET A 13 14.12 2.68 2.28
C MET A 13 13.23 3.04 3.49
N PHE A 14 12.91 4.33 3.63
CA PHE A 14 11.96 4.85 4.60
C PHE A 14 10.53 4.33 4.45
N ASP A 15 10.07 4.02 3.24
CA ASP A 15 8.73 3.45 3.05
C ASP A 15 8.68 2.04 3.62
N LEU A 16 9.64 1.17 3.29
CA LEU A 16 9.71 -0.19 3.84
C LEU A 16 9.74 -0.20 5.36
N ILE A 17 10.42 0.78 5.97
CA ILE A 17 10.41 0.98 7.43
C ILE A 17 8.99 1.31 7.93
N LYS A 18 8.27 2.21 7.27
CA LYS A 18 6.87 2.54 7.61
C LYS A 18 5.95 1.33 7.49
N TRP A 19 6.09 0.53 6.44
CA TRP A 19 5.32 -0.71 6.27
C TRP A 19 5.57 -1.68 7.43
N LYS A 20 6.84 -1.90 7.77
CA LYS A 20 7.23 -2.78 8.88
C LYS A 20 6.71 -2.26 10.23
N LEU A 21 6.79 -0.95 10.48
CA LEU A 21 6.23 -0.31 11.67
C LEU A 21 4.71 -0.45 11.80
N ARG A 22 4.02 -0.62 10.68
CA ARG A 22 2.58 -0.84 10.63
C ARG A 22 2.20 -2.33 10.72
N GLY A 23 3.18 -3.22 10.86
CA GLY A 23 2.96 -4.66 10.94
C GLY A 23 2.72 -5.33 9.58
N PHE A 24 3.16 -4.70 8.48
CA PHE A 24 3.15 -5.33 7.16
C PHE A 24 4.47 -6.07 6.93
N ASP A 25 4.37 -7.29 6.44
CA ASP A 25 5.51 -8.04 5.95
C ASP A 25 6.10 -7.42 4.69
N ARG A 26 7.36 -7.72 4.41
CA ARG A 26 8.05 -7.20 3.22
C ARG A 26 7.29 -7.58 1.93
N LYS A 27 6.85 -8.84 1.83
CA LYS A 27 6.03 -9.32 0.70
C LYS A 27 4.70 -8.57 0.60
N GLU A 28 4.03 -8.39 1.73
CA GLU A 28 2.74 -7.69 1.80
C GLU A 28 2.91 -6.24 1.32
N ALA A 29 3.92 -5.54 1.85
CA ALA A 29 4.28 -4.20 1.46
C ALA A 29 4.62 -4.10 -0.03
N GLU A 30 5.41 -5.02 -0.58
CA GLU A 30 5.74 -5.07 -2.00
C GLU A 30 4.49 -5.20 -2.87
N GLU A 31 3.54 -6.05 -2.51
CA GLU A 31 2.29 -6.21 -3.24
C GLU A 31 1.42 -4.94 -3.17
N TRP A 32 1.30 -4.32 -2.00
CA TRP A 32 0.60 -3.04 -1.88
C TRP A 32 1.27 -1.92 -2.71
N ILE A 33 2.61 -1.85 -2.69
CA ILE A 33 3.39 -0.88 -3.47
C ILE A 33 3.24 -1.15 -4.97
N LYS A 34 3.27 -2.42 -5.41
CA LYS A 34 3.02 -2.81 -6.80
C LYS A 34 1.64 -2.38 -7.25
N ASN A 35 0.65 -2.53 -6.38
CA ASN A 35 -0.72 -2.06 -6.62
C ASN A 35 -0.84 -0.53 -6.59
N GLY A 36 0.20 0.19 -6.16
CA GLY A 36 0.25 1.66 -6.14
C GLY A 36 -0.25 2.29 -4.84
N PHE A 37 -0.42 1.51 -3.78
CA PHE A 37 -0.92 1.99 -2.49
C PHE A 37 0.19 2.49 -1.58
N LYS A 38 -0.14 3.48 -0.75
CA LYS A 38 0.72 3.98 0.31
C LYS A 38 0.54 3.15 1.60
N PRO A 39 1.54 3.11 2.50
CA PRO A 39 1.42 2.41 3.78
C PRO A 39 0.23 2.90 4.61
N SER A 40 -0.07 4.21 4.57
CA SER A 40 -1.23 4.78 5.25
C SER A 40 -2.57 4.28 4.68
N GLU A 41 -2.66 4.09 3.36
CA GLU A 41 -3.87 3.56 2.72
C GLU A 41 -4.04 2.07 2.97
N ALA A 42 -2.95 1.30 2.86
CA ALA A 42 -2.98 -0.13 3.15
C ALA A 42 -3.40 -0.42 4.59
N VAL A 43 -2.96 0.37 5.57
CA VAL A 43 -3.44 0.29 6.95
C VAL A 43 -4.95 0.51 7.03
N HIS A 44 -5.45 1.51 6.31
CA HIS A 44 -6.88 1.82 6.30
C HIS A 44 -7.70 0.68 5.65
N LEU A 45 -7.18 0.09 4.56
CA LEU A 45 -7.80 -1.03 3.87
C LEU A 45 -7.77 -2.31 4.71
N LYS A 46 -6.64 -2.63 5.33
CA LYS A 46 -6.50 -3.75 6.26
C LYS A 46 -7.47 -3.62 7.44
N ARG A 47 -7.67 -2.40 7.97
CA ARG A 47 -8.70 -2.12 8.99
C ARG A 47 -10.13 -2.34 8.51
N LYS A 48 -10.40 -2.18 7.21
CA LYS A 48 -11.68 -2.49 6.58
C LYS A 48 -11.84 -3.99 6.25
N GLY A 49 -10.83 -4.80 6.52
CA GLY A 49 -10.81 -6.23 6.15
C GLY A 49 -10.46 -6.47 4.67
N LEU A 50 -9.85 -5.48 4.01
CA LEU A 50 -9.40 -5.58 2.62
C LEU A 50 -7.90 -5.84 2.57
N ASP A 51 -7.52 -6.92 1.92
CA ASP A 51 -6.13 -7.30 1.69
C ASP A 51 -5.65 -6.90 0.28
N TYR A 52 -4.33 -6.96 0.09
CA TYR A 52 -3.67 -6.67 -1.19
C TYR A 52 -4.13 -7.59 -2.33
N SER A 53 -4.69 -8.76 -2.01
CA SER A 53 -5.26 -9.72 -2.97
C SER A 53 -6.63 -9.29 -3.53
N PHE A 54 -7.44 -8.59 -2.73
CA PHE A 54 -8.81 -8.24 -3.11
C PHE A 54 -8.85 -7.19 -4.24
N ASN A 55 -7.81 -6.37 -4.35
CA ASN A 55 -7.77 -5.28 -5.33
C ASN A 55 -7.73 -5.74 -6.79
N ASN A 56 -7.20 -6.94 -7.06
CA ASN A 56 -7.20 -7.48 -8.43
C ASN A 56 -8.62 -7.82 -8.91
N SER A 57 -9.57 -8.01 -8.00
CA SER A 57 -10.97 -8.30 -8.34
C SER A 57 -11.82 -7.05 -8.60
N LEU A 58 -11.45 -5.88 -8.04
CA LEU A 58 -12.22 -4.63 -8.19
C LEU A 58 -11.89 -3.84 -9.47
N LYS A 59 -10.78 -4.13 -10.14
CA LYS A 59 -10.41 -3.47 -11.41
C LYS A 59 -11.03 -4.12 -12.66
N SER A 60 -11.81 -5.19 -12.49
CA SER A 60 -12.39 -5.97 -13.59
C SER A 60 -13.92 -5.82 -13.74
N ASP A 61 -14.54 -4.81 -13.11
CA ASP A 61 -15.93 -4.42 -13.37
C ASP A 61 -15.98 -3.04 -14.06
#